data_AF-A0A9W8L7V8-F1
#
_entry.id   AF-A0A9W8L7V8-F1
#
_cell.length_a   1.000
_cell.length_b   1.000
_cell.length_c   1.000
_cell.angle_alpha   90.00
_cell.angle_beta   90.00
_cell.angle_gamma   90.00
#
_symmetry.space_group_name_H-M   'P 1'
#
loop_
_entity.id
_entity.type
_entity.pdbx_description
1 polymer ?
#
loop_
_entity_poly.entity_id
_entity_poly.type
_entity_poly.pdbx_seq_one_letter_code
_entity_poly.pdbx_strand_id
1 'polypeptide(L)'
;RFWGLPRSGILVVVVFCMVLSQIIAGAAENLTTLLVGSALTGLSYGFLFGVMPTLVSVWFGTKHFGSNWGMTTVFIGFSGQGLGAFFGYIYDSNMPDQDPSKCKGGACYRDAFVLSMGVGMLGLLAAIVLARRRGDRRRENRRLWEAQEIDHIEYVPFILAE
;
A
#
# COMPACT_ATOMS: atom_id res chain seq x y z
N ARG A 1 23.13 7.69 -5.08
CA ARG A 1 22.74 8.25 -3.75
C ARG A 1 21.48 9.15 -3.83
N PHE A 2 20.56 8.95 -4.79
CA PHE A 2 19.50 9.95 -5.05
C PHE A 2 18.12 9.66 -4.44
N TRP A 3 17.90 8.47 -3.86
CA TRP A 3 16.62 8.15 -3.21
C TRP A 3 16.89 7.58 -1.81
N GLY A 4 17.12 8.48 -0.85
CA GLY A 4 17.26 8.15 0.57
C GLY A 4 15.93 7.88 1.28
N LEU A 5 14.80 7.85 0.56
CA LEU A 5 13.52 7.51 1.18
C LEU A 5 13.57 6.06 1.69
N PRO A 6 13.22 5.79 2.96
CA PRO A 6 12.98 4.44 3.40
C PRO A 6 11.91 3.84 2.47
N ARG A 7 12.11 2.61 1.97
CA ARG A 7 11.19 1.94 1.03
C ARG A 7 9.72 1.93 1.52
N SER A 8 9.50 2.03 2.83
CA SER A 8 8.18 2.22 3.46
C SER A 8 7.52 3.57 3.15
N GLY A 9 8.29 4.64 2.93
CA GLY A 9 7.78 5.95 2.51
C GLY A 9 7.24 5.95 1.09
N ILE A 10 7.87 5.19 0.18
CA ILE A 10 7.36 5.00 -1.19
C ILE A 10 5.98 4.32 -1.14
N LEU A 11 5.82 3.32 -0.28
CA LEU A 11 4.53 2.65 -0.10
C LEU A 11 3.43 3.61 0.33
N VAL A 12 3.71 4.51 1.29
CA VAL A 12 2.74 5.51 1.74
C VAL A 12 2.33 6.45 0.59
N VAL A 13 3.29 6.92 -0.20
CA VAL A 13 3.01 7.80 -1.35
C VAL A 13 2.15 7.08 -2.40
N VAL A 14 2.48 5.84 -2.75
CA VAL A 14 1.73 5.07 -3.75
C VAL A 14 0.30 4.80 -3.29
N VAL A 15 0.11 4.41 -2.02
CA VAL A 15 -1.24 4.16 -1.50
C VAL A 15 -2.04 5.46 -1.36
N PHE A 16 -1.38 6.58 -1.04
CA PHE A 16 -2.02 7.90 -1.05
C PHE A 16 -2.49 8.29 -2.46
N CYS A 17 -1.66 8.11 -3.49
CA CYS A 17 -2.06 8.33 -4.89
C CYS A 17 -3.23 7.43 -5.31
N MET A 18 -3.26 6.19 -4.82
CA MET A 18 -4.37 5.26 -5.06
C MET A 18 -5.67 5.74 -4.40
N VAL A 19 -5.62 6.25 -3.16
CA VAL A 19 -6.81 6.83 -2.52
C VAL A 19 -7.29 8.05 -3.31
N LEU A 20 -6.37 8.91 -3.74
CA LEU A 20 -6.69 10.09 -4.54
C LEU A 20 -7.34 9.72 -5.88
N SER A 21 -6.87 8.66 -6.55
CA SER A 21 -7.46 8.21 -7.81
C SER A 21 -8.90 7.74 -7.64
N GLN A 22 -9.22 7.05 -6.53
CA GLN A 22 -10.60 6.65 -6.23
C GLN A 22 -11.51 7.84 -5.90
N ILE A 23 -10.98 8.89 -5.27
CA ILE A 23 -11.73 10.15 -5.07
C ILE A 23 -12.05 10.81 -6.41
N ILE A 24 -11.06 10.92 -7.30
CA ILE A 24 -11.21 11.51 -8.64
C ILE A 24 -12.22 10.70 -9.46
N ALA A 25 -12.10 9.37 -9.46
CA ALA A 25 -12.99 8.50 -10.21
C ALA A 25 -14.42 8.51 -9.65
N GLY A 26 -14.59 8.52 -8.32
CA GLY A 26 -15.90 8.59 -7.67
C GLY A 26 -16.62 9.92 -7.82
N ALA A 27 -15.88 11.01 -8.09
CA ALA A 27 -16.43 12.34 -8.38
C ALA A 27 -16.51 12.65 -9.89
N ALA A 28 -16.21 11.68 -10.76
CA ALA A 28 -16.17 11.91 -12.20
C ALA A 28 -17.58 12.02 -12.79
N GLU A 29 -17.90 13.21 -13.31
CA GLU A 29 -19.13 13.44 -14.09
C GLU A 29 -18.90 13.34 -15.61
N ASN A 30 -17.64 13.44 -16.04
CA ASN A 30 -17.23 13.46 -17.44
C ASN A 30 -16.19 12.37 -17.72
N LEU A 31 -16.14 11.91 -18.98
CA LEU A 31 -15.20 10.88 -19.44
C LEU A 31 -13.74 11.25 -19.17
N THR A 32 -13.37 12.52 -19.35
CA THR A 32 -11.99 12.99 -19.14
C THR A 32 -11.54 12.82 -17.70
N THR A 33 -12.38 13.17 -16.71
CA THR A 33 -12.06 13.01 -15.29
C THR A 33 -11.94 11.54 -14.92
N LEU A 34 -12.82 10.70 -15.49
CA LEU A 34 -12.77 9.24 -15.29
C LEU A 34 -11.48 8.64 -15.88
N LEU A 35 -11.05 9.10 -17.06
CA LEU A 35 -9.80 8.68 -17.69
C LEU A 35 -8.58 9.06 -16.84
N VAL A 36 -8.56 10.29 -16.29
CA VAL A 36 -7.49 10.73 -15.38
C VAL A 36 -7.46 9.86 -14.13
N GLY A 37 -8.61 9.61 -13.50
CA GLY A 37 -8.70 8.72 -12.34
C GLY A 37 -8.20 7.31 -12.66
N SER A 38 -8.62 6.76 -13.80
CA SER A 38 -8.25 5.40 -14.23
C SER A 38 -6.76 5.28 -14.54
N ALA A 39 -6.18 6.29 -15.22
CA ALA A 39 -4.74 6.34 -15.49
C ALA A 39 -3.93 6.42 -14.19
N LEU A 40 -4.38 7.22 -13.23
CA LEU A 40 -3.73 7.32 -11.91
C LEU A 40 -3.86 6.03 -11.10
N THR A 41 -5.00 5.33 -11.17
CA THR A 41 -5.19 4.01 -10.57
C THR A 41 -4.25 2.99 -11.20
N GLY A 42 -4.15 2.94 -12.53
CA GLY A 42 -3.25 2.04 -13.25
C GLY A 42 -1.77 2.28 -12.90
N LEU A 43 -1.35 3.56 -12.85
CA LEU A 43 -0.01 3.94 -12.44
C LEU A 43 0.28 3.51 -11.00
N SER A 44 -0.62 3.83 -10.06
CA SER A 44 -0.45 3.50 -8.65
C SER A 44 -0.40 1.98 -8.43
N TYR A 45 -1.27 1.23 -9.10
CA TYR A 45 -1.28 -0.22 -9.07
C TYR A 45 0.02 -0.83 -9.62
N GLY A 46 0.53 -0.31 -10.73
CA GLY A 46 1.81 -0.75 -11.30
C GLY A 46 2.98 -0.54 -10.34
N PHE A 47 3.06 0.63 -9.70
CA PHE A 47 4.06 0.90 -8.67
C PHE A 47 3.90 -0.04 -7.47
N LEU A 48 2.67 -0.28 -7.02
CA LEU A 48 2.40 -1.18 -5.90
C LEU A 48 2.90 -2.59 -6.21
N PHE A 49 2.55 -3.13 -7.39
CA PHE A 49 2.97 -4.48 -7.80
C PHE A 49 4.49 -4.62 -7.93
N GLY A 50 5.20 -3.57 -8.37
CA GLY A 50 6.67 -3.56 -8.43
C GLY A 50 7.34 -3.45 -7.06
N VAL A 51 6.77 -2.65 -6.15
CA VAL A 51 7.37 -2.39 -4.83
C VAL A 51 7.08 -3.53 -3.85
N MET A 52 5.93 -4.19 -3.95
CA MET A 52 5.52 -5.28 -3.05
C MET A 52 6.52 -6.44 -2.93
N PRO A 53 7.00 -7.09 -4.02
CA PRO A 53 7.97 -8.18 -3.91
C PRO A 53 9.30 -7.71 -3.32
N THR A 54 9.71 -6.47 -3.62
CA THR A 54 10.89 -5.84 -3.00
C THR A 54 10.69 -5.64 -1.50
N LEU A 55 9.50 -5.29 -1.04
CA LEU A 55 9.20 -5.17 0.39
C LEU A 55 9.20 -6.54 1.06
N VAL A 56 8.57 -7.54 0.45
CA VAL A 56 8.55 -8.92 0.97
C VAL A 56 9.97 -9.46 1.14
N SER A 57 10.87 -9.25 0.18
CA SER A 57 12.27 -9.69 0.28
C SER A 57 13.05 -8.96 1.38
N VAL A 58 12.79 -7.67 1.60
CA VAL A 58 13.44 -6.88 2.67
C VAL A 58 12.86 -7.19 4.05
N TRP A 59 11.61 -7.66 4.13
CA TRP A 59 10.92 -7.88 5.40
C TRP A 59 11.11 -9.30 5.92
N PHE A 60 11.00 -10.28 5.03
CA PHE A 60 11.09 -11.69 5.39
C PHE A 60 12.42 -12.33 4.97
N GLY A 61 13.29 -11.57 4.29
CA GLY A 61 14.53 -12.09 3.72
C GLY A 61 14.31 -12.87 2.43
N THR A 62 15.41 -13.24 1.79
CA THR A 62 15.40 -13.93 0.49
C THR A 62 15.33 -15.46 0.61
N LYS A 63 15.69 -16.02 1.77
CA LYS A 63 15.79 -17.48 1.99
C LYS A 63 14.51 -18.25 1.67
N HIS A 64 13.35 -17.69 2.03
CA HIS A 64 12.03 -18.28 1.73
C HIS A 64 11.15 -17.31 0.92
N PHE A 65 11.77 -16.52 0.04
CA PHE A 65 11.08 -15.47 -0.71
C PHE A 65 9.87 -15.98 -1.49
N GLY A 66 10.01 -17.11 -2.22
CA GLY A 66 8.93 -17.67 -3.02
C GLY A 66 7.69 -18.03 -2.21
N SER A 67 7.86 -18.60 -1.01
CA SER A 67 6.74 -18.92 -0.12
C SER A 67 6.08 -17.68 0.45
N ASN A 68 6.88 -16.70 0.91
CA ASN A 68 6.36 -15.45 1.46
C ASN A 68 5.61 -14.60 0.42
N TRP A 69 6.16 -14.53 -0.80
CA TRP A 69 5.51 -13.85 -1.91
C TRP A 69 4.26 -14.60 -2.37
N GLY A 70 4.33 -15.92 -2.49
CA GLY A 70 3.18 -16.76 -2.84
C GLY A 70 2.02 -16.62 -1.86
N MET A 71 2.31 -16.57 -0.56
CA MET A 71 1.28 -16.30 0.46
C MET A 71 0.65 -14.92 0.25
N THR A 72 1.47 -13.91 -0.04
CA THR A 72 0.99 -12.55 -0.31
C THR A 72 0.06 -12.51 -1.54
N THR A 73 0.42 -13.20 -2.63
CA THR A 73 -0.42 -13.24 -3.85
C THR A 73 -1.70 -14.03 -3.66
N VAL A 74 -1.72 -15.06 -2.81
CA VAL A 74 -2.94 -15.77 -2.41
C VAL A 74 -3.92 -14.80 -1.74
N PHE A 75 -3.47 -14.00 -0.78
CA PHE A 75 -4.31 -12.98 -0.14
C PHE A 75 -4.81 -11.93 -1.14
N ILE A 76 -3.97 -11.50 -2.09
CA ILE A 76 -4.39 -10.59 -3.17
C ILE A 76 -5.54 -11.24 -3.96
N GLY A 77 -5.40 -12.51 -4.37
CA GLY A 77 -6.44 -13.24 -5.10
C GLY A 77 -7.75 -13.34 -4.32
N PHE A 78 -7.71 -13.76 -3.06
CA PHE A 78 -8.90 -13.83 -2.20
C PHE A 78 -9.58 -12.48 -2.03
N SER A 79 -8.80 -11.42 -1.76
CA SER A 79 -9.34 -10.06 -1.61
C SER A 79 -9.96 -9.54 -2.90
N GLY A 80 -9.36 -9.84 -4.06
CA GLY A 80 -9.88 -9.44 -5.36
C GLY A 80 -11.23 -10.07 -5.67
N GLN A 81 -11.39 -11.37 -5.39
CA GLN A 81 -12.68 -12.05 -5.56
C GLN A 81 -13.73 -11.54 -4.57
N GLY A 82 -13.35 -11.37 -3.30
CA GLY A 82 -14.26 -10.84 -2.28
C GLY A 82 -14.75 -9.43 -2.62
N LEU A 83 -13.84 -8.50 -2.91
CA LEU A 83 -14.19 -7.12 -3.28
C LEU A 83 -14.93 -7.06 -4.62
N GLY A 84 -14.63 -7.94 -5.56
CA GLY A 84 -15.38 -8.07 -6.82
C GLY A 84 -16.84 -8.50 -6.58
N ALA A 85 -17.07 -9.46 -5.69
CA ALA A 85 -18.43 -9.86 -5.31
C ALA A 85 -19.19 -8.73 -4.59
N PHE A 86 -18.54 -8.01 -3.68
CA PHE A 86 -19.13 -6.84 -3.03
C PHE A 86 -19.45 -5.72 -4.03
N PHE A 87 -18.58 -5.49 -5.01
CA PHE A 87 -18.82 -4.53 -6.08
C PHE A 87 -20.07 -4.92 -6.89
N GLY A 88 -20.21 -6.20 -7.26
CA GLY A 88 -21.39 -6.70 -7.97
C GLY A 88 -22.67 -6.49 -7.16
N TYR A 89 -22.64 -6.83 -5.87
CA TYR A 89 -23.77 -6.62 -4.97
C TYR A 89 -24.19 -5.13 -4.87
N ILE A 90 -23.22 -4.22 -4.72
CA ILE A 90 -23.48 -2.77 -4.68
C ILE A 90 -24.09 -2.30 -6.00
N TYR A 91 -23.52 -2.75 -7.13
CA TYR A 91 -23.99 -2.39 -8.46
C TYR A 91 -25.45 -2.83 -8.66
N ASP A 92 -25.77 -4.10 -8.34
CA ASP A 92 -27.13 -4.65 -8.44
C ASP A 92 -28.11 -3.93 -7.51
N SER A 93 -27.68 -3.52 -6.31
CA SER A 93 -28.53 -2.80 -5.35
C SER A 93 -28.87 -1.37 -5.80
N ASN A 94 -28.02 -0.76 -6.61
CA ASN A 94 -28.21 0.58 -7.15
C ASN A 94 -28.95 0.59 -8.49
N MET A 95 -29.32 -0.58 -9.03
CA MET A 95 -30.10 -0.68 -10.26
C MET A 95 -31.56 -0.28 -10.04
N PRO A 96 -32.09 0.71 -10.77
CA PRO A 96 -33.51 1.02 -10.78
C PRO A 96 -34.29 -0.17 -11.40
N ASP A 97 -35.32 -0.65 -10.70
CA ASP A 97 -36.18 -1.76 -11.14
C ASP A 97 -35.46 -3.08 -11.48
N GLN A 98 -34.21 -3.26 -11.03
CA GLN A 98 -33.32 -4.37 -11.45
C GLN A 98 -33.14 -4.48 -12.97
N ASP A 99 -33.26 -3.36 -13.69
CA ASP A 99 -33.07 -3.33 -15.13
C ASP A 99 -31.64 -2.83 -15.46
N PRO A 100 -30.76 -3.70 -15.98
CA PRO A 100 -29.38 -3.33 -16.29
C PRO A 100 -29.28 -2.26 -17.38
N SER A 101 -30.34 -2.03 -18.17
CA SER A 101 -30.36 -0.99 -19.19
C SER A 101 -30.53 0.43 -18.61
N LYS A 102 -31.03 0.54 -17.37
CA LYS A 102 -31.33 1.81 -16.68
C LYS A 102 -30.18 2.29 -15.78
N CYS A 103 -29.28 1.42 -15.34
CA CYS A 103 -28.10 1.80 -14.55
C CYS A 103 -26.98 2.34 -15.46
N LYS A 104 -27.10 3.61 -15.87
CA LYS A 104 -26.09 4.30 -16.69
C LYS A 104 -25.56 5.54 -15.98
N GLY A 105 -24.24 5.66 -15.91
CA GLY A 105 -23.55 6.84 -15.38
C GLY A 105 -22.98 6.67 -13.97
N GLY A 106 -22.43 7.76 -13.43
CA GLY A 106 -21.64 7.74 -12.19
C GLY A 106 -22.43 7.36 -10.93
N ALA A 107 -23.74 7.62 -10.89
CA ALA A 107 -24.56 7.32 -9.72
C ALA A 107 -24.61 5.82 -9.38
N CYS A 108 -24.60 4.95 -10.39
CA CYS A 108 -24.63 3.49 -10.20
C CYS A 108 -23.32 2.95 -9.61
N TYR A 109 -22.19 3.60 -9.92
CA TYR A 109 -20.84 3.17 -9.54
C TYR A 109 -20.26 3.94 -8.35
N ARG A 110 -20.89 5.04 -7.93
CA ARG A 110 -20.35 5.94 -6.90
C ARG A 110 -20.09 5.21 -5.58
N ASP A 111 -21.02 4.37 -5.16
CA ASP A 111 -20.89 3.64 -3.89
C ASP A 111 -19.76 2.59 -3.94
N ALA A 112 -19.53 2.00 -5.10
CA ALA A 112 -18.38 1.12 -5.30
C ALA A 112 -17.04 1.87 -5.18
N PHE A 113 -16.97 3.10 -5.70
CA PHE A 113 -15.78 3.95 -5.49
C PHE A 113 -15.63 4.36 -4.03
N VAL A 114 -16.72 4.61 -3.30
CA VAL A 114 -16.69 4.89 -1.85
C VAL A 114 -16.18 3.69 -1.06
N LEU A 115 -16.65 2.47 -1.37
CA LEU A 115 -16.13 1.23 -0.78
C LEU A 115 -14.62 1.11 -1.04
N SER A 116 -14.20 1.28 -2.29
CA SER A 116 -12.79 1.19 -2.67
C SER A 116 -11.93 2.25 -1.99
N MET A 117 -12.43 3.48 -1.85
CA MET A 117 -11.78 4.54 -1.08
C MET A 117 -11.65 4.16 0.39
N GLY A 118 -12.68 3.57 1.00
CA GLY A 118 -12.63 3.08 2.38
C GLY A 118 -11.55 2.01 2.59
N VAL A 119 -11.48 1.02 1.70
CA VAL A 119 -10.42 0.00 1.73
C VAL A 119 -9.04 0.62 1.51
N GLY A 120 -8.91 1.57 0.57
CA GLY A 120 -7.68 2.31 0.32
C GLY A 120 -7.21 3.12 1.53
N MET A 121 -8.14 3.76 2.25
CA MET A 121 -7.84 4.50 3.49
C MET A 121 -7.35 3.59 4.60
N LEU A 122 -7.95 2.41 4.78
CA LEU A 122 -7.44 1.39 5.71
C LEU A 122 -6.03 0.95 5.31
N GLY A 123 -5.78 0.73 4.02
CA GLY A 123 -4.45 0.44 3.49
C GLY A 123 -3.45 1.57 3.76
N LEU A 124 -3.86 2.82 3.62
CA LEU A 124 -3.02 3.99 3.88
C LEU A 124 -2.67 4.10 5.36
N LEU A 125 -3.65 3.91 6.25
CA LEU A 125 -3.43 3.86 7.69
C LEU A 125 -2.45 2.75 8.06
N ALA A 126 -2.63 1.54 7.52
CA ALA A 126 -1.71 0.44 7.73
C ALA A 126 -0.30 0.77 7.24
N ALA A 127 -0.15 1.36 6.05
CA ALA A 127 1.14 1.77 5.50
C ALA A 127 1.84 2.82 6.39
N ILE A 128 1.09 3.80 6.90
CA ILE A 128 1.61 4.82 7.84
C ILE A 128 2.06 4.18 9.15
N VAL A 129 1.24 3.30 9.73
CA VAL A 129 1.58 2.58 10.97
C VAL A 129 2.83 1.73 10.79
N LEU A 130 2.94 0.99 9.68
CA LEU A 130 4.12 0.17 9.37
C LEU A 130 5.36 1.03 9.14
N ALA A 131 5.22 2.17 8.44
CA ALA A 131 6.31 3.11 8.23
C ALA A 131 6.80 3.71 9.55
N ARG A 132 5.90 4.08 10.47
CA ARG A 132 6.23 4.60 11.80
C ARG A 132 6.93 3.55 12.65
N ARG A 133 6.32 2.38 12.82
CA ARG A 133 6.90 1.27 13.61
C ARG A 133 8.30 0.89 13.13
N ARG A 134 8.54 0.93 11.81
CA ARG A 134 9.86 0.64 11.25
C ARG A 134 10.83 1.79 11.40
N GLY A 135 10.36 3.04 11.34
CA GLY A 135 11.15 4.22 11.69
C GLY A 135 11.64 4.15 13.13
N ASP A 136 10.75 3.79 14.06
CA ASP A 136 11.08 3.65 15.49
C ASP A 136 12.07 2.51 15.72
N ARG A 137 11.83 1.32 15.15
CA ARG A 137 12.78 0.20 15.22
C ARG A 137 14.15 0.56 14.64
N ARG A 138 14.20 1.32 13.55
CA ARG A 138 15.47 1.76 12.96
C ARG A 138 16.22 2.74 13.86
N ARG A 139 15.51 3.64 14.55
CA ARG A 139 16.09 4.57 15.52
C ARG A 139 16.63 3.82 16.75
N GLU A 140 15.85 2.87 17.26
CA GLU A 140 16.24 2.01 18.37
C GLU A 140 17.48 1.18 18.02
N ASN A 141 17.48 0.48 16.88
CA ASN A 141 18.65 -0.26 16.43
C ASN A 141 19.87 0.65 16.29
N ARG A 142 19.72 1.83 15.68
CA ARG A 142 20.82 2.80 15.55
C ARG A 142 21.42 3.18 16.91
N ARG A 143 20.59 3.43 17.93
CA ARG A 143 21.06 3.71 19.29
C ARG A 143 21.81 2.54 19.91
N LEU A 144 21.35 1.30 19.69
CA LEU A 144 22.03 0.09 20.16
C LEU A 144 23.39 -0.10 19.47
N TRP A 145 23.47 0.15 18.16
CA TRP A 145 24.74 0.13 17.43
C TRP A 145 25.70 1.21 17.94
N GLU A 146 25.22 2.43 18.16
CA GLU A 146 26.01 3.54 18.71
C GLU A 146 26.49 3.21 20.13
N ALA A 147 25.65 2.60 20.99
CA ALA A 147 26.05 2.15 22.33
C ALA A 147 27.10 1.04 22.28
N GLN A 148 26.90 0.03 21.43
CA GLN A 148 27.85 -1.07 21.27
C GLN A 148 29.19 -0.60 20.67
N GLU A 149 29.18 0.40 19.77
CA GLU A 149 30.39 1.01 19.22
C GLU A 149 31.13 1.85 20.27
N ILE A 150 30.41 2.61 21.11
CA ILE A 150 31.00 3.33 22.26
C ILE A 150 31.66 2.36 23.24
N ASP A 151 30.98 1.29 23.63
CA ASP A 151 31.57 0.25 24.50
C ASP A 151 32.86 -0.30 23.86
N HIS A 152 32.82 -0.66 22.58
CA HIS A 152 34.00 -1.18 21.88
C HIS A 152 35.17 -0.18 21.85
N ILE A 153 34.89 1.11 21.69
CA ILE A 153 35.91 2.18 21.71
C ILE A 153 36.44 2.42 23.12
N GLU A 154 35.66 2.24 24.17
CA GLU A 154 36.08 2.43 25.56
C GLU A 154 36.96 1.27 26.07
N TYR A 155 36.70 0.04 25.61
CA TYR A 155 37.52 -1.15 25.95
C TYR A 155 38.89 -1.19 25.24
N VAL A 156 39.01 -0.70 24.01
CA VAL A 156 40.28 -0.74 23.23
C VAL A 156 41.45 0.04 23.87
N PRO A 157 41.29 1.28 24.36
CA PRO A 157 42.37 2.00 25.04
C PRO A 157 42.68 1.40 26.42
N PHE A 158 41.73 0.72 27.07
CA PHE A 158 42.00 -0.01 28.33
C PHE A 158 42.90 -1.23 28.10
N ILE A 159 42.69 -1.99 27.01
CA ILE A 159 43.52 -3.17 26.67
C ILE A 159 44.93 -2.78 26.17
N LEU A 160 45.09 -1.59 25.55
CA LEU A 160 46.39 -1.10 25.07
C LEU A 160 47.24 -0.39 26.14
N ALA A 161 46.73 -0.30 27.37
CA ALA A 161 47.41 0.32 28.51
C ALA A 161 48.06 -0.69 29.48
N GLU A 162 47.94 -2.00 29.23
CA GLU A 162 48.73 -3.08 29.85
C GLU A 162 49.85 -3.56 28.93
#